data_AF-A0A949JJ57-F1
#
_entry.id   AF-A0A949JJ57-F1
#
_cell.length_a   1.000
_cell.length_b   1.000
_cell.length_c   1.000
_cell.angle_alpha   90.00
_cell.angle_beta   90.00
_cell.angle_gamma   90.00
#
_symmetry.space_group_name_H-M   'P 1'
#
loop_
_entity.id
_entity.type
_entity.pdbx_description
1 polymer ?
#
loop_
_entity_poly.entity_id
_entity_poly.type
_entity_poly.pdbx_seq_one_letter_code
_entity_poly.pdbx_strand_id
1 'polypeptide(L)'
;MAVKTITIDMEAYDALARQKRPGESFSQVIKRTLKEERYTAAHLLGHLDSVLLSEAALDATDAVVASRDEDMVAEPGEDYGS
;
A
#
# COMPACT_ATOMS: atom_id res chain seq x y z
N MET A 1 11.63 -26.32 -3.38
CA MET A 1 10.66 -25.22 -3.17
C MET A 1 9.67 -25.70 -2.12
N ALA A 2 9.51 -24.99 -1.00
CA ALA A 2 8.55 -25.41 0.03
C ALA A 2 7.13 -25.06 -0.43
N VAL A 3 6.24 -26.06 -0.48
CA VAL A 3 4.82 -25.86 -0.76
C VAL A 3 4.07 -25.97 0.55
N LYS A 4 3.22 -25.00 0.84
CA LYS A 4 2.28 -25.04 1.96
C LYS A 4 0.86 -25.07 1.39
N THR A 5 0.05 -26.00 1.87
CA THR A 5 -1.37 -26.08 1.52
C THR A 5 -2.16 -25.23 2.49
N ILE A 6 -3.00 -24.34 1.98
CA ILE A 6 -3.96 -23.57 2.75
C ILE A 6 -5.36 -23.90 2.26
N THR A 7 -6.33 -23.92 3.17
CA THR A 7 -7.74 -24.02 2.81
C THR A 7 -8.30 -22.61 2.73
N ILE A 8 -8.99 -22.30 1.64
CA ILE A 8 -9.71 -21.04 1.44
C ILE A 8 -11.14 -21.39 1.06
N ASP A 9 -12.07 -20.48 1.30
CA ASP A 9 -13.43 -20.63 0.80
C ASP A 9 -13.46 -20.54 -0.74
N MET A 10 -14.61 -20.92 -1.32
CA MET A 10 -14.79 -20.96 -2.77
C MET A 10 -14.80 -19.56 -3.39
N GLU A 11 -15.27 -18.54 -2.67
CA GLU A 11 -15.32 -17.17 -3.16
C GLU A 11 -13.90 -16.61 -3.36
N ALA A 12 -13.01 -16.84 -2.40
CA ALA A 12 -11.61 -16.48 -2.45
C ALA A 12 -10.87 -17.23 -3.59
N TYR A 13 -11.18 -18.52 -3.78
CA TYR A 13 -10.63 -19.28 -4.90
C TYR A 13 -11.05 -18.69 -6.24
N ASP A 14 -12.34 -18.40 -6.42
CA ASP A 14 -12.87 -17.85 -7.67
C ASP A 14 -12.30 -16.45 -7.95
N ALA A 15 -12.15 -15.62 -6.92
CA ALA A 15 -11.50 -14.31 -7.03
C ALA A 15 -10.05 -14.44 -7.52
N LEU A 16 -9.27 -15.39 -6.98
CA LEU A 16 -7.91 -15.67 -7.43
C LEU A 16 -7.87 -16.22 -8.86
N ALA A 17 -8.80 -17.11 -9.22
CA ALA A 17 -8.90 -17.70 -10.54
C ALA A 17 -9.18 -16.65 -11.63
N ARG A 18 -10.08 -15.69 -11.35
CA ARG A 18 -10.39 -14.57 -12.26
C ARG A 18 -9.19 -13.66 -12.53
N GLN A 19 -8.30 -13.48 -11.54
CA GLN A 19 -7.11 -12.65 -11.69
C GLN A 19 -5.93 -13.38 -12.38
N LYS A 20 -5.98 -14.71 -12.46
CA LYS A 20 -4.87 -15.53 -12.97
C LYS A 20 -4.68 -15.33 -14.48
N ARG A 21 -3.45 -15.01 -14.90
CA ARG A 21 -3.10 -14.89 -16.33
C ARG A 21 -2.70 -16.26 -16.92
N PRO A 22 -2.75 -16.44 -18.26
CA PRO A 22 -2.27 -17.67 -18.89
C PRO A 22 -0.82 -17.98 -18.51
N GLY A 23 -0.56 -19.22 -18.07
CA GLY A 23 0.77 -19.67 -17.63
C GLY A 23 1.21 -19.19 -16.23
N GLU A 24 0.40 -18.39 -15.53
CA GLU A 24 0.71 -17.91 -14.18
C GLU A 24 0.27 -18.92 -13.11
N SER A 25 1.07 -19.10 -12.06
CA SER A 25 0.69 -19.90 -10.89
C SER A 25 -0.11 -19.08 -9.87
N PHE A 26 -0.92 -19.73 -9.04
CA PHE A 26 -1.63 -19.04 -7.95
C PHE A 26 -0.68 -18.34 -6.98
N SER A 27 0.50 -18.93 -6.69
CA SER A 27 1.52 -18.26 -5.86
C SER A 27 2.02 -16.96 -6.49
N GLN A 28 2.13 -16.89 -7.82
CA GLN A 28 2.50 -15.66 -8.52
C GLN A 28 1.35 -14.65 -8.51
N VAL A 29 0.10 -15.09 -8.66
CA VAL A 29 -1.08 -14.22 -8.51
C VAL A 29 -1.10 -13.59 -7.12
N ILE A 30 -0.96 -14.40 -6.06
CA ILE A 30 -0.94 -13.94 -4.66
C ILE A 30 0.18 -12.91 -4.47
N LYS A 31 1.41 -13.23 -4.88
CA LYS A 31 2.55 -12.30 -4.77
C LYS A 31 2.30 -11.00 -5.53
N ARG A 32 1.79 -11.09 -6.76
CA ARG A 32 1.49 -9.90 -7.57
C ARG A 32 0.41 -9.06 -6.92
N THR A 33 -0.65 -9.68 -6.40
CA THR A 33 -1.79 -8.99 -5.81
C THR A 33 -1.45 -8.34 -4.47
N LEU A 34 -0.62 -9.01 -3.66
CA LEU A 34 -0.21 -8.56 -2.33
C LEU A 34 1.14 -7.82 -2.31
N LYS A 35 1.71 -7.48 -3.47
CA LYS A 35 2.97 -6.74 -3.55
C LYS A 35 2.84 -5.40 -2.82
N GLU A 36 3.63 -5.22 -1.76
CA GLU A 36 3.68 -4.00 -0.93
C GLU A 36 4.01 -2.74 -1.74
N GLU A 37 4.74 -2.89 -2.85
CA GLU A 37 5.09 -1.81 -3.80
C GLU A 37 3.87 -1.02 -4.32
N ARG A 38 2.66 -1.62 -4.28
CA ARG A 38 1.38 -0.97 -4.66
C ARG A 38 0.89 0.02 -3.61
N TYR A 39 1.28 -0.15 -2.35
CA TYR A 39 0.88 0.71 -1.23
C TYR A 39 1.96 1.76 -0.94
N THR A 40 2.56 2.31 -1.99
CA THR A 40 3.57 3.37 -1.88
C THR A 40 2.98 4.72 -2.29
N ALA A 41 3.49 5.81 -1.70
CA ALA A 41 3.09 7.16 -2.08
C ALA A 41 3.37 7.45 -3.57
N ALA A 42 4.46 6.90 -4.13
CA ALA A 42 4.77 7.01 -5.56
C ALA A 42 3.72 6.33 -6.45
N HIS A 43 3.23 5.16 -6.04
CA HIS A 43 2.17 4.46 -6.77
C HIS A 43 0.83 5.20 -6.67
N LEU A 44 0.50 5.77 -5.50
CA LEU A 44 -0.66 6.66 -5.34
C LEU A 44 -0.54 7.88 -6.27
N LEU A 45 0.59 8.58 -6.22
CA LEU A 45 0.87 9.77 -7.04
C LEU A 45 0.67 9.50 -8.53
N GLY A 46 1.18 8.38 -9.04
CA GLY A 46 1.05 8.00 -10.45
C GLY A 46 -0.38 7.70 -10.91
N HIS A 47 -1.34 7.56 -9.98
CA HIS A 47 -2.75 7.30 -10.30
C HIS A 47 -3.68 8.47 -9.92
N LEU A 48 -3.18 9.54 -9.30
CA LEU A 48 -4.01 10.68 -8.88
C LEU A 48 -4.75 11.33 -10.06
N ASP A 49 -4.10 11.42 -11.23
CA ASP A 49 -4.71 11.99 -12.44
C ASP A 49 -5.91 11.18 -12.98
N SER A 50 -6.07 9.94 -12.52
CA SER A 50 -7.15 9.02 -12.96
C SER A 50 -8.31 8.90 -11.98
N VAL A 51 -8.27 9.63 -10.86
CA VAL A 51 -9.25 9.49 -9.77
C VAL A 51 -9.79 10.86 -9.37
N LEU A 52 -11.10 10.96 -9.19
CA LEU A 52 -11.72 12.11 -8.55
C LEU A 52 -11.78 11.87 -7.04
N LEU A 53 -11.14 12.75 -6.27
CA LEU A 53 -11.21 12.75 -4.81
C LEU A 53 -12.36 13.66 -4.36
N SER A 54 -13.09 13.24 -3.33
CA SER A 54 -14.04 14.12 -2.66
C SER A 54 -13.30 15.14 -1.79
N GLU A 55 -13.93 16.28 -1.52
CA GLU A 55 -13.40 17.28 -0.58
C GLU A 55 -13.06 16.64 0.79
N ALA A 56 -13.94 15.77 1.30
CA ALA A 56 -13.69 15.06 2.55
C ALA A 56 -12.44 14.17 2.52
N ALA A 57 -12.07 13.61 1.36
CA ALA A 57 -10.85 12.83 1.22
C ALA A 57 -9.60 13.72 1.17
N LEU A 58 -9.71 14.92 0.59
CA LEU A 58 -8.65 15.93 0.62
C LEU A 58 -8.41 16.41 2.05
N ASP A 59 -9.48 16.79 2.75
CA ASP A 59 -9.44 17.23 4.16
C ASP A 59 -8.76 16.18 5.07
N ALA A 60 -9.11 14.91 4.88
CA ALA A 60 -8.53 13.81 5.65
C ALA A 60 -7.03 13.63 5.35
N THR A 61 -6.61 13.87 4.11
CA THR A 61 -5.20 13.81 3.71
C THR A 61 -4.41 14.96 4.33
N ASP A 62 -4.95 16.17 4.29
CA ASP A 62 -4.33 17.36 4.89
C ASP A 62 -4.13 17.20 6.40
N ALA A 63 -5.13 16.64 7.10
CA ALA A 63 -5.01 16.35 8.53
C ALA A 63 -3.84 15.40 8.86
N VAL A 64 -3.64 14.36 8.04
CA VAL A 64 -2.54 13.40 8.21
C VAL A 64 -1.18 14.02 7.88
N VAL A 65 -1.12 14.97 6.94
CA VAL A 65 0.12 15.70 6.63
C VAL A 65 0.45 16.67 7.76
N ALA A 66 -0.51 17.44 8.24
CA ALA A 66 -0.34 18.38 9.33
C ALA A 66 0.16 17.69 10.62
N SER A 67 -0.37 16.51 10.96
CA SER A 67 0.08 15.77 12.14
C SER A 67 1.53 15.28 12.05
N ARG A 68 2.10 15.14 10.84
CA ARG A 68 3.50 14.71 10.66
C ARG A 68 4.49 15.85 10.91
N ASP A 69 4.10 17.08 10.58
CA ASP A 69 4.94 18.25 10.85
C ASP A 69 5.08 18.49 12.36
N GLU A 70 4.08 18.12 13.15
CA GLU A 70 4.12 18.20 14.62
C GLU A 70 5.12 17.20 15.23
N ASP A 71 5.33 16.04 14.62
CA ASP A 71 6.25 14.99 15.10
C ASP A 71 7.72 15.25 14.70
N MET A 72 8.01 16.03 13.65
CA MET A 72 9.39 16.29 13.17
C MET A 72 10.17 17.35 13.97
N VAL A 73 9.59 18.01 14.97
CA VAL A 73 10.24 19.10 15.74
C VAL A 73 10.84 18.62 17.08
N ALA A 74 11.30 17.37 17.16
CA ALA A 74 11.94 16.84 18.37
C ALA A 74 13.32 16.20 18.11
N GLU A 75 14.21 16.91 17.43
CA GLU A 75 15.67 16.66 17.56
C GLU A 75 16.22 17.75 18.50
N PRO A 76 16.50 17.45 19.79
CA PRO A 76 17.16 18.40 20.67
C PRO A 76 18.59 18.61 20.17
N GLY A 77 18.89 19.83 19.73
CA GLY A 77 20.20 20.21 19.23
C GLY A 77 21.30 19.85 20.22
N GLU A 78 22.27 19.04 19.78
CA GLU A 78 23.51 18.82 20.51
C GLU A 78 24.31 20.13 20.56
N ASP A 79 24.29 20.76 21.72
CA ASP A 79 25.16 21.85 22.14
C ASP A 79 26.62 21.36 22.18
N TYR A 80 27.37 21.54 21.09
CA TYR A 80 28.83 21.49 21.13
C TYR A 80 29.36 22.85 21.54
N GLY A 81 29.39 23.08 22.86
CA GLY A 81 30.06 24.19 23.50
C GLY A 81 31.58 24.18 23.25
N SER A 82 32.05 25.32 22.74
CA SER A 82 33.40 25.94 22.73
C SER A 82 34.60 25.16 23.28
#